data_AF-A0A832K6W5-F1
#
_entry.id   AF-A0A832K6W5-F1
#
_cell.length_a   1.000
_cell.length_b   1.000
_cell.length_c   1.000
_cell.angle_alpha   90.00
_cell.angle_beta   90.00
_cell.angle_gamma   90.00
#
_symmetry.space_group_name_H-M   'P 1'
#
loop_
_entity.id
_entity.type
_entity.pdbx_description
1 polymer ?
#
loop_
_entity_poly.entity_id
_entity_poly.type
_entity_poly.pdbx_seq_one_letter_code
_entity_poly.pdbx_strand_id
1 'polypeptide(L)'
;MVFADLAFLYVFLPLVFGLHAAVPVHWRNGVLVAASLVFYAWGEPVWVSLIVFSAFIDYHVGRAIAAETRSRWRIAYLAVSLCVNLGLLLTFKYSGFLADTLHALSGFRLPVPRLALPVGISFYTFQTLSYVIDVYRGRTRAQDRFLDYLLFVALFFQLVAGPIVRHPQIAAGIAHRTLSWEAVASGFWRFLTGLFKKVMVANEAGRLASLFLDADPASGTVLGAWAGAVLFTLQIYYDFSGYSDMAIGLGKMFGFSLPENFDYPYTARSVKEFWRRWHMSLGSFFRDYLYIPLGGN
;
A
#
# COMPACT_ATOMS: atom_id res chain seq x y z
N MET A 1 3.79 1.62 13.27
CA MET A 1 4.14 3.06 13.43
C MET A 1 3.57 3.84 12.26
N VAL A 2 3.45 5.17 12.37
CA VAL A 2 3.13 6.08 11.25
C VAL A 2 4.33 7.00 10.99
N PHE A 3 4.54 7.46 9.75
CA PHE A 3 5.71 8.28 9.40
C PHE A 3 5.79 9.64 10.11
N ALA A 4 4.65 10.17 10.54
CA ALA A 4 4.60 11.44 11.28
C ALA A 4 4.83 11.26 12.80
N ASP A 5 4.96 10.02 13.30
CA ASP A 5 5.20 9.78 14.73
C ASP A 5 6.62 10.18 15.11
N LEU A 6 6.79 10.79 16.28
CA LEU A 6 8.10 11.19 16.81
C LEU A 6 9.02 9.98 16.99
N ALA A 7 8.48 8.82 17.40
CA ALA A 7 9.23 7.58 17.49
C ALA A 7 9.75 7.12 16.12
N PHE A 8 8.98 7.33 15.05
CA PHE A 8 9.44 7.05 13.71
C PHE A 8 10.56 8.02 13.30
N LEU A 9 10.34 9.32 13.47
CA LEU A 9 11.23 10.38 13.01
C LEU A 9 12.57 10.42 13.74
N TYR A 10 12.57 10.29 15.06
CA TYR A 10 13.77 10.47 15.88
C TYR A 10 14.50 9.19 16.23
N VAL A 11 13.82 8.04 16.19
CA VAL A 11 14.40 6.75 16.59
C VAL A 11 14.47 5.79 15.42
N PHE A 12 13.31 5.38 14.89
CA PHE A 12 13.25 4.31 13.90
C PHE A 12 13.98 4.67 12.61
N LEU A 13 13.69 5.81 11.99
CA LEU A 13 14.25 6.19 10.70
C LEU A 13 15.77 6.42 10.76
N PRO A 14 16.33 7.20 11.70
CA PRO A 14 17.79 7.36 11.80
C PRO A 14 18.50 6.04 12.08
N LEU A 15 17.94 5.19 12.96
CA LEU A 15 18.51 3.88 13.28
C LEU A 15 18.52 2.97 12.05
N VAL A 16 17.39 2.81 11.36
CA VAL A 16 17.27 1.91 10.20
C VAL A 16 18.12 2.41 9.03
N PHE A 17 18.16 3.72 8.80
CA PHE A 17 19.02 4.31 7.77
C PHE A 17 20.50 4.11 8.10
N GLY A 18 20.92 4.37 9.33
CA GLY A 18 22.29 4.14 9.79
C GLY A 18 22.71 2.68 9.67
N LEU A 19 21.86 1.74 10.11
CA LEU A 19 22.11 0.30 9.96
C LEU A 19 22.19 -0.12 8.49
N HIS A 20 21.27 0.35 7.65
CA HIS A 20 21.28 0.04 6.21
C HIS A 20 22.55 0.54 5.50
N ALA A 21 23.02 1.74 5.86
CA ALA A 21 24.25 2.30 5.30
C ALA A 21 25.50 1.57 5.78
N ALA A 22 25.54 1.15 7.06
CA ALA A 22 26.70 0.53 7.68
C ALA A 22 26.91 -0.95 7.30
N VAL A 23 25.84 -1.70 6.99
CA VAL A 23 25.97 -3.12 6.66
C VAL A 23 26.45 -3.35 5.21
N PRO A 24 27.17 -4.46 4.94
CA PRO A 24 27.49 -4.88 3.58
C PRO A 24 26.25 -5.06 2.71
N VAL A 25 26.40 -4.87 1.39
CA VAL A 25 25.30 -4.90 0.42
C VAL A 25 24.42 -6.15 0.54
N HIS A 26 25.01 -7.32 0.81
CA HIS A 26 24.29 -8.58 0.93
C HIS A 26 23.39 -8.70 2.17
N TRP A 27 23.62 -7.89 3.22
CA TRP A 27 22.77 -7.84 4.42
C TRP A 27 21.68 -6.78 4.35
N ARG A 28 21.78 -5.82 3.43
CA ARG A 28 20.83 -4.68 3.35
C ARG A 28 19.38 -5.13 3.18
N ASN A 29 19.11 -6.21 2.44
CA ASN A 29 17.74 -6.75 2.31
C ASN A 29 17.23 -7.30 3.65
N GLY A 30 18.06 -8.04 4.37
CA GLY A 30 17.72 -8.58 5.69
C GLY A 30 17.42 -7.48 6.70
N VAL A 31 18.24 -6.42 6.73
CA VAL A 31 18.00 -5.25 7.59
C VAL A 31 16.66 -4.59 7.27
N LEU A 32 16.34 -4.39 6.00
CA LEU A 32 15.07 -3.77 5.62
C LEU A 32 13.86 -4.67 5.88
N VAL A 33 13.97 -5.99 5.71
CA VAL A 33 12.92 -6.93 6.10
C VAL A 33 12.69 -6.84 7.60
N ALA A 34 13.74 -6.98 8.42
CA ALA A 34 13.63 -6.92 9.87
C ALA A 34 13.02 -5.58 10.34
N ALA A 35 13.53 -4.46 9.82
CA ALA A 35 12.99 -3.14 10.09
C ALA A 35 11.51 -3.04 9.70
N SER A 36 11.12 -3.63 8.57
CA SER A 36 9.74 -3.57 8.10
C SER A 36 8.78 -4.40 8.93
N LEU A 37 9.20 -5.59 9.37
CA LEU A 37 8.41 -6.40 10.28
C LEU A 37 8.25 -5.70 11.64
N VAL A 38 9.31 -5.06 12.16
CA VAL A 38 9.24 -4.26 13.40
C VAL A 38 8.31 -3.06 13.24
N PHE A 39 8.42 -2.34 12.13
CA PHE A 39 7.56 -1.19 11.84
C PHE A 39 6.07 -1.56 11.87
N TYR A 40 5.74 -2.71 11.27
CA TYR A 40 4.37 -3.24 11.26
C TYR A 40 3.95 -3.76 12.63
N ALA A 41 4.81 -4.55 13.28
CA ALA A 41 4.54 -5.15 14.59
C ALA A 41 4.32 -4.12 15.70
N TRP A 42 4.81 -2.88 15.54
CA TRP A 42 4.58 -1.80 16.50
C TRP A 42 3.10 -1.48 16.73
N GLY A 43 2.26 -1.65 15.71
CA GLY A 43 0.81 -1.48 15.84
C GLY A 43 0.07 -2.82 15.85
N GLU A 44 0.49 -3.75 14.99
CA GLU A 44 -0.26 -4.97 14.69
C GLU A 44 0.64 -6.23 14.78
N PRO A 45 1.17 -6.57 15.97
CA PRO A 45 2.17 -7.64 16.12
C PRO A 45 1.67 -9.01 15.69
N VAL A 46 0.40 -9.33 15.98
CA VAL A 46 -0.22 -10.61 15.60
C VAL A 46 -0.32 -10.73 14.08
N TRP A 47 -0.65 -9.64 13.38
CA TRP A 47 -0.92 -9.68 11.95
C TRP A 47 0.31 -9.67 11.05
N VAL A 48 1.52 -9.50 11.63
CA VAL A 48 2.77 -9.81 10.93
C VAL A 48 2.71 -11.23 10.36
N SER A 49 2.11 -12.17 11.12
CA SER A 49 1.94 -13.55 10.68
C SER A 49 1.14 -13.69 9.38
N LEU A 50 0.12 -12.85 9.15
CA LEU A 50 -0.66 -12.86 7.92
C LEU A 50 0.14 -12.35 6.72
N ILE A 51 0.94 -11.31 6.90
CA ILE A 51 1.82 -10.80 5.83
C ILE A 51 2.83 -11.88 5.44
N VAL A 52 3.49 -12.49 6.42
CA VAL A 52 4.47 -13.55 6.17
C VAL A 52 3.80 -14.78 5.54
N PHE A 53 2.59 -15.15 6.00
CA PHE A 53 1.81 -16.25 5.44
C PHE A 53 1.42 -16.00 3.99
N SER A 54 0.80 -14.86 3.68
CA SER A 54 0.44 -14.47 2.30
C SER A 54 1.69 -14.44 1.41
N ALA A 55 2.78 -13.82 1.90
CA ALA A 55 4.04 -13.78 1.17
C ALA A 55 4.63 -15.18 0.93
N PHE A 56 4.54 -16.08 1.90
CA PHE A 56 5.04 -17.45 1.76
C PHE A 56 4.28 -18.22 0.68
N ILE A 57 2.95 -18.16 0.70
CA ILE A 57 2.11 -18.80 -0.31
C ILE A 57 2.42 -18.26 -1.71
N ASP A 58 2.43 -16.94 -1.87
CA ASP A 58 2.59 -16.33 -3.19
C ASP A 58 4.02 -16.43 -3.74
N TYR A 59 5.03 -16.50 -2.87
CA TYR A 59 6.38 -16.86 -3.25
C TYR A 59 6.43 -18.25 -3.91
N HIS A 60 5.89 -19.27 -3.22
CA HIS A 60 5.88 -20.64 -3.71
C HIS A 60 5.01 -20.82 -4.95
N VAL A 61 3.84 -20.17 -4.99
CA VAL A 61 2.98 -20.15 -6.17
C VAL A 61 3.70 -19.52 -7.35
N GLY A 62 4.35 -18.37 -7.18
CA GLY A 62 5.12 -17.73 -8.25
C GLY A 62 6.24 -18.62 -8.79
N ARG A 63 6.99 -19.29 -7.90
CA ARG A 63 8.02 -20.29 -8.27
C ARG A 63 7.42 -21.46 -9.06
N ALA A 64 6.28 -21.99 -8.60
CA ALA A 64 5.62 -23.13 -9.22
C ALA A 64 5.09 -22.78 -10.62
N ILE A 65 4.51 -21.59 -10.80
CA ILE A 65 4.06 -21.08 -12.11
C ILE A 65 5.23 -20.91 -13.08
N ALA A 66 6.39 -20.46 -12.58
CA ALA A 66 7.58 -20.26 -13.41
C ALA A 66 8.26 -21.58 -13.82
N ALA A 67 8.20 -22.60 -12.98
CA ALA A 67 8.78 -23.92 -13.26
C ALA A 67 7.89 -24.83 -14.13
N GLU A 68 6.59 -24.53 -14.19
CA GLU A 68 5.61 -25.36 -14.88
C GLU A 68 5.40 -24.92 -16.35
N THR A 69 5.37 -25.89 -17.26
CA THR A 69 5.16 -25.66 -18.70
C THR A 69 3.72 -25.91 -19.12
N ARG A 70 2.98 -26.75 -18.39
CA ARG A 70 1.59 -27.11 -18.72
C ARG A 70 0.63 -26.02 -18.25
N SER A 71 -0.09 -25.42 -19.20
CA SER A 71 -1.05 -24.34 -18.94
C SER A 71 -2.04 -24.63 -17.80
N ARG A 72 -2.61 -25.85 -17.74
CA ARG A 72 -3.59 -26.24 -16.71
C ARG A 72 -3.08 -26.07 -15.28
N TRP A 73 -1.81 -26.40 -15.03
CA TRP A 73 -1.21 -26.35 -13.69
C TRP A 73 -0.81 -24.93 -13.33
N ARG A 74 -0.34 -24.13 -14.30
CA ARG A 74 -0.10 -22.69 -14.10
C ARG A 74 -1.38 -21.97 -13.68
N ILE A 75 -2.52 -22.32 -14.30
CA ILE A 75 -3.85 -21.81 -13.92
C ILE A 75 -4.23 -22.27 -12.51
N ALA A 76 -4.03 -23.55 -12.17
CA ALA A 76 -4.33 -24.08 -10.84
C ALA A 76 -3.53 -23.35 -9.74
N TYR A 77 -2.23 -23.12 -9.95
CA TYR A 77 -1.40 -22.35 -9.02
C TYR A 77 -1.86 -20.90 -8.88
N LEU A 78 -2.19 -20.24 -10.00
CA LEU A 78 -2.77 -18.89 -9.97
C LEU A 78 -4.08 -18.86 -9.18
N ALA A 79 -4.95 -19.86 -9.38
CA ALA A 79 -6.21 -19.97 -8.65
C ALA A 79 -5.99 -20.13 -7.14
N VAL A 80 -4.98 -20.89 -6.70
CA VAL A 80 -4.61 -21.00 -5.28
C VAL A 80 -4.27 -19.62 -4.70
N SER A 81 -3.41 -18.83 -5.36
CA SER A 81 -3.06 -17.49 -4.90
C SER A 81 -4.29 -16.57 -4.84
N LEU A 82 -5.13 -16.57 -5.87
CA LEU A 82 -6.36 -15.77 -5.90
C LEU A 82 -7.30 -16.16 -4.76
N CYS A 83 -7.54 -17.46 -4.55
CA CYS A 83 -8.42 -17.95 -3.50
C CYS A 83 -7.90 -17.59 -2.10
N VAL A 84 -6.60 -17.74 -1.85
CA VAL A 84 -6.00 -17.41 -0.55
C VAL A 84 -6.06 -15.90 -0.27
N ASN A 85 -5.57 -15.08 -1.20
CA ASN A 85 -5.51 -13.63 -0.98
C ASN A 85 -6.90 -12.98 -0.92
N LEU A 86 -7.80 -13.34 -1.85
CA LEU A 86 -9.16 -12.83 -1.83
C LEU A 86 -9.95 -13.42 -0.65
N GLY A 87 -9.70 -14.68 -0.27
CA GLY A 87 -10.29 -15.30 0.92
C GLY A 87 -9.92 -14.56 2.20
N LEU A 88 -8.64 -14.20 2.39
CA LEU A 88 -8.18 -13.38 3.51
C LEU A 88 -8.86 -12.01 3.50
N LEU A 89 -8.86 -11.32 2.36
CA LEU A 89 -9.49 -10.01 2.23
C LEU A 89 -11.00 -10.06 2.52
N LEU A 90 -11.71 -11.06 1.99
CA LEU A 90 -13.14 -11.26 2.24
C LEU A 90 -13.40 -11.55 3.72
N THR A 91 -12.60 -12.41 4.35
CA THR A 91 -12.77 -12.80 5.76
C THR A 91 -12.58 -11.62 6.70
N PHE A 92 -11.48 -10.87 6.56
CA PHE A 92 -11.13 -9.80 7.49
C PHE A 92 -11.85 -8.48 7.21
N LYS A 93 -12.16 -8.16 5.94
CA LYS A 93 -12.70 -6.85 5.56
C LYS A 93 -14.18 -6.87 5.20
N TYR A 94 -14.66 -7.96 4.60
CA TYR A 94 -16.00 -7.99 3.98
C TYR A 94 -16.96 -9.00 4.61
N SER A 95 -16.56 -9.76 5.63
CA SER A 95 -17.42 -10.76 6.29
C SER A 95 -18.69 -10.15 6.88
N GLY A 96 -18.58 -8.99 7.55
CA GLY A 96 -19.73 -8.22 8.04
C GLY A 96 -20.69 -7.82 6.93
N PHE A 97 -20.17 -7.14 5.91
CA PHE A 97 -20.95 -6.71 4.74
C PHE A 97 -21.65 -7.88 4.04
N LEU A 98 -20.97 -9.01 3.87
CA LEU A 98 -21.55 -10.20 3.24
C LEU A 98 -22.66 -10.83 4.07
N ALA A 99 -22.48 -10.91 5.39
CA ALA A 99 -23.51 -11.43 6.28
C ALA A 99 -24.73 -10.52 6.34
N ASP A 100 -24.53 -9.20 6.39
CA ASP A 100 -25.62 -8.21 6.36
C ASP A 100 -26.39 -8.30 5.03
N THR A 101 -25.68 -8.45 3.91
CA THR A 101 -26.30 -8.65 2.60
C THR A 101 -27.10 -9.96 2.54
N LEU A 102 -26.56 -11.06 3.06
CA LEU A 102 -27.28 -12.34 3.08
C LEU A 102 -28.52 -12.27 3.99
N HIS A 103 -28.39 -11.63 5.15
CA HIS A 103 -29.52 -11.41 6.06
C HIS A 103 -30.62 -10.57 5.40
N ALA A 104 -30.26 -9.51 4.66
CA ALA A 104 -31.21 -8.69 3.92
C ALA A 104 -31.94 -9.47 2.80
N LEU A 105 -31.25 -10.40 2.12
CA LEU A 105 -31.81 -11.17 1.00
C LEU A 105 -32.57 -12.43 1.42
N SER A 106 -32.14 -13.10 2.49
CA SER A 106 -32.64 -14.42 2.87
C SER A 106 -33.30 -14.48 4.24
N GLY A 107 -33.17 -13.42 5.05
CA GLY A 107 -33.57 -13.42 6.46
C GLY A 107 -32.63 -14.23 7.37
N PHE A 108 -31.66 -14.95 6.82
CA PHE A 108 -30.74 -15.79 7.59
C PHE A 108 -29.63 -14.96 8.24
N ARG A 109 -29.50 -15.05 9.56
CA ARG A 109 -28.46 -14.35 10.34
C ARG A 109 -27.24 -15.23 10.51
N LEU A 110 -26.20 -14.92 9.75
CA LEU A 110 -24.87 -15.48 9.98
C LEU A 110 -24.19 -14.76 11.16
N PRO A 111 -23.67 -15.47 12.17
CA PRO A 111 -22.82 -14.86 13.18
C PRO A 111 -21.49 -14.45 12.54
N VAL A 112 -21.18 -13.15 12.59
CA VAL A 112 -19.90 -12.62 12.09
C VAL A 112 -18.95 -12.43 13.27
N PRO A 113 -17.79 -13.11 13.28
CA PRO A 113 -16.79 -12.86 14.30
C PRO A 113 -16.25 -11.43 14.17
N ARG A 114 -16.08 -10.75 15.31
CA ARG A 114 -15.40 -9.44 15.35
C ARG A 114 -13.90 -9.65 15.16
N LEU A 115 -13.48 -9.73 13.91
CA LEU A 115 -12.08 -9.82 13.55
C LEU A 115 -11.46 -8.41 13.52
N ALA A 116 -10.31 -8.25 14.18
CA ALA A 116 -9.54 -7.02 14.02
C ALA A 116 -9.05 -6.92 12.58
N LEU A 117 -9.24 -5.76 11.93
CA LEU A 117 -8.85 -5.56 10.55
C LEU A 117 -7.34 -5.29 10.46
N PRO A 118 -6.55 -6.17 9.83
CA PRO A 118 -5.12 -5.94 9.70
C PRO A 118 -4.86 -4.70 8.86
N VAL A 119 -4.09 -3.75 9.40
CA VAL A 119 -3.67 -2.56 8.66
C VAL A 119 -2.94 -2.98 7.39
N GLY A 120 -3.26 -2.34 6.26
CA GLY A 120 -2.59 -2.60 4.99
C GLY A 120 -3.03 -3.89 4.27
N ILE A 121 -4.01 -4.66 4.78
CA ILE A 121 -4.45 -5.93 4.13
C ILE A 121 -4.79 -5.76 2.66
N SER A 122 -5.51 -4.70 2.31
CA SER A 122 -5.82 -4.43 0.90
C SER A 122 -4.57 -4.15 0.07
N PHE A 123 -3.59 -3.41 0.62
CA PHE A 123 -2.38 -3.04 -0.10
C PHE A 123 -1.51 -4.25 -0.40
N TYR A 124 -1.12 -5.03 0.62
CA TYR A 124 -0.26 -6.19 0.39
C TYR A 124 -0.97 -7.27 -0.43
N THR A 125 -2.29 -7.44 -0.29
CA THR A 125 -3.07 -8.33 -1.17
C THR A 125 -2.99 -7.90 -2.64
N PHE A 126 -3.14 -6.61 -2.96
CA PHE A 126 -3.00 -6.17 -4.35
C PHE A 126 -1.57 -6.34 -4.88
N GLN A 127 -0.56 -6.11 -4.04
CA GLN A 127 0.84 -6.30 -4.42
C GLN A 127 1.17 -7.76 -4.71
N THR A 128 0.79 -8.68 -3.82
CA THR A 128 1.08 -10.10 -3.98
C THR A 128 0.33 -10.69 -5.17
N LEU A 129 -0.94 -10.32 -5.36
CA LEU A 129 -1.73 -10.68 -6.54
C LEU A 129 -1.11 -10.16 -7.83
N SER A 130 -0.71 -8.89 -7.86
CA SER A 130 -0.06 -8.30 -9.04
C SER A 130 1.18 -9.07 -9.46
N TYR A 131 2.00 -9.49 -8.48
CA TYR A 131 3.20 -10.28 -8.70
C TYR A 131 2.87 -11.65 -9.30
N VAL A 132 1.96 -12.42 -8.69
CA VAL A 132 1.63 -13.78 -9.17
C VAL A 132 1.01 -13.72 -10.57
N ILE A 133 0.12 -12.75 -10.82
CA ILE A 133 -0.48 -12.55 -12.14
C ILE A 133 0.59 -12.15 -13.18
N ASP A 134 1.54 -11.29 -12.83
CA ASP A 134 2.60 -10.89 -13.75
C ASP A 134 3.59 -12.02 -14.03
N VAL A 135 3.89 -12.88 -13.05
CA VAL A 135 4.67 -14.11 -13.28
C VAL A 135 3.92 -15.05 -14.21
N TYR A 136 2.61 -15.25 -13.99
CA TYR A 136 1.76 -16.05 -14.88
C TYR A 136 1.72 -15.49 -16.31
N ARG A 137 1.64 -14.17 -16.47
CA ARG A 137 1.66 -13.49 -17.77
C ARG A 137 3.05 -13.36 -18.39
N GLY A 138 4.11 -13.79 -17.71
CA GLY A 138 5.50 -13.66 -18.19
C GLY A 138 6.02 -12.21 -18.22
N ARG A 139 5.38 -11.29 -17.49
CA ARG A 139 5.79 -9.88 -17.41
C ARG A 139 6.89 -9.64 -16.37
N THR A 140 7.06 -10.55 -15.43
CA THR A 140 8.13 -10.51 -14.43
C THR A 140 8.64 -11.92 -14.15
N ARG A 141 9.92 -12.02 -13.80
CA ARG A 141 10.51 -13.29 -13.37
C ARG A 141 10.11 -13.55 -11.91
N ALA A 142 9.82 -14.82 -11.58
CA ALA A 142 9.62 -15.23 -10.20
C ALA A 142 10.91 -15.01 -9.38
N GLN A 143 10.76 -14.44 -8.19
CA GLN A 143 11.85 -14.25 -7.23
C GLN A 143 12.50 -15.57 -6.86
N ASP A 144 13.84 -15.59 -6.79
CA ASP A 144 14.61 -16.80 -6.47
C ASP A 144 14.80 -17.01 -4.96
N ARG A 145 14.66 -15.94 -4.16
CA ARG A 145 14.85 -15.96 -2.70
C ARG A 145 13.62 -15.44 -1.99
N PHE A 146 13.15 -16.18 -0.98
CA PHE A 146 12.00 -15.76 -0.18
C PHE A 146 12.23 -14.41 0.51
N LEU A 147 13.45 -14.14 1.01
CA LEU A 147 13.77 -12.86 1.67
C LEU A 147 13.55 -11.66 0.74
N ASP A 148 13.90 -11.80 -0.55
CA ASP A 148 13.78 -10.74 -1.54
C ASP A 148 12.30 -10.51 -1.91
N TYR A 149 11.52 -11.60 -1.97
CA TYR A 149 10.07 -11.50 -2.12
C TYR A 149 9.38 -10.89 -0.90
N LEU A 150 9.77 -11.31 0.31
CA LEU A 150 9.23 -10.77 1.56
C LEU A 150 9.59 -9.29 1.69
N LEU A 151 10.78 -8.87 1.25
CA LEU A 151 11.13 -7.46 1.16
C LEU A 151 10.18 -6.71 0.23
N PHE A 152 9.85 -7.27 -0.95
CA PHE A 152 8.89 -6.67 -1.87
C PHE A 152 7.51 -6.49 -1.24
N VAL A 153 7.02 -7.45 -0.46
CA VAL A 153 5.68 -7.39 0.14
C VAL A 153 5.67 -6.48 1.38
N ALA A 154 6.65 -6.65 2.27
CA ALA A 154 6.60 -6.10 3.61
C ALA A 154 7.16 -4.68 3.74
N LEU A 155 7.77 -4.12 2.68
CA LEU A 155 8.58 -2.90 2.74
C LEU A 155 7.88 -1.74 3.48
N PHE A 156 8.46 -1.28 4.60
CA PHE A 156 7.76 -0.36 5.50
C PHE A 156 7.34 0.96 4.84
N PHE A 157 8.10 1.43 3.84
CA PHE A 157 7.79 2.69 3.19
C PHE A 157 6.55 2.63 2.28
N GLN A 158 6.05 1.44 1.91
CA GLN A 158 4.86 1.30 1.05
C GLN A 158 3.63 0.70 1.78
N LEU A 159 3.83 -0.06 2.85
CA LEU A 159 2.86 -1.06 3.31
C LEU A 159 1.52 -0.51 3.88
N VAL A 160 1.50 0.73 4.37
CA VAL A 160 0.30 1.29 5.03
C VAL A 160 -0.53 2.16 4.08
N ALA A 161 0.11 3.10 3.37
CA ALA A 161 -0.59 4.06 2.51
C ALA A 161 0.31 4.64 1.39
N GLY A 162 1.37 3.93 1.00
CA GLY A 162 2.23 4.35 -0.11
C GLY A 162 1.62 4.03 -1.48
N PRO A 163 2.32 4.38 -2.58
CA PRO A 163 1.93 3.93 -3.92
C PRO A 163 1.83 2.40 -3.99
N ILE A 164 0.86 1.87 -4.74
CA ILE A 164 0.79 0.43 -5.02
C ILE A 164 1.91 0.06 -5.99
N VAL A 165 3.02 -0.42 -5.42
CA VAL A 165 4.21 -0.81 -6.16
C VAL A 165 4.03 -2.18 -6.80
N ARG A 166 4.44 -2.30 -8.06
CA ARG A 166 4.55 -3.59 -8.75
C ARG A 166 5.96 -4.11 -8.67
N HIS A 167 6.07 -5.44 -8.64
CA HIS A 167 7.36 -6.11 -8.52
C HIS A 167 8.42 -5.64 -9.54
N PRO A 168 8.13 -5.50 -10.86
CA PRO A 168 9.12 -5.03 -11.83
C PRO A 168 9.74 -3.66 -11.51
N GLN A 169 9.01 -2.79 -10.80
CA GLN A 169 9.45 -1.44 -10.49
C GLN A 169 10.54 -1.42 -9.41
N ILE A 170 10.55 -2.41 -8.51
CA ILE A 170 11.53 -2.46 -7.41
C ILE A 170 12.46 -3.67 -7.46
N ALA A 171 12.19 -4.67 -8.30
CA ALA A 171 13.01 -5.86 -8.44
C ALA A 171 14.50 -5.53 -8.68
N ALA A 172 14.78 -4.51 -9.50
CA ALA A 172 16.13 -4.03 -9.74
C ALA A 172 16.79 -3.53 -8.43
N GLY A 173 16.11 -2.70 -7.64
CA GLY A 173 16.62 -2.18 -6.36
C GLY A 173 16.74 -3.24 -5.25
N ILE A 174 15.93 -4.30 -5.33
CA ILE A 174 16.06 -5.47 -4.44
C ILE A 174 17.35 -6.24 -4.76
N ALA A 175 17.64 -6.47 -6.05
CA ALA A 175 18.83 -7.18 -6.48
C ALA A 175 20.10 -6.34 -6.30
N HIS A 176 20.08 -5.11 -6.81
CA HIS A 176 21.21 -4.19 -6.80
C HIS A 176 20.73 -2.75 -6.59
N ARG A 177 21.16 -2.15 -5.48
CA ARG A 177 20.91 -0.72 -5.20
C ARG A 177 22.18 -0.02 -4.77
N THR A 178 22.34 1.19 -5.28
CA THR A 178 23.38 2.13 -4.88
C THR A 178 22.77 3.23 -4.03
N LEU A 179 23.53 3.72 -3.06
CA LEU A 179 23.19 4.91 -2.32
C LEU A 179 24.01 6.04 -2.90
N SER A 180 23.36 7.08 -3.40
CA SER A 180 24.02 8.34 -3.76
C SER A 180 23.54 9.43 -2.82
N TRP A 181 24.42 10.37 -2.51
CA TRP A 181 24.08 11.47 -1.61
C TRP A 181 22.98 12.36 -2.20
N GLU A 182 22.95 12.52 -3.52
CA GLU A 182 21.93 13.26 -4.25
C GLU A 182 20.55 12.61 -4.12
N ALA A 183 20.48 11.28 -4.22
CA ALA A 183 19.24 10.52 -4.05
C ALA A 183 18.74 10.61 -2.60
N VAL A 184 19.64 10.52 -1.62
CA VAL A 184 19.31 10.66 -0.20
C VAL A 184 18.81 12.06 0.11
N ALA A 185 19.52 13.11 -0.30
CA ALA A 185 19.14 14.49 -0.06
C ALA A 185 17.80 14.84 -0.73
N SER A 186 17.60 14.47 -1.99
CA SER A 186 16.33 14.69 -2.68
C SER A 186 15.18 13.88 -2.09
N GLY A 187 15.46 12.65 -1.61
CA GLY A 187 14.51 11.82 -0.89
C GLY A 187 14.08 12.45 0.45
N PHE A 188 15.05 12.96 1.20
CA PHE A 188 14.79 13.65 2.47
C PHE A 188 13.95 14.92 2.29
N TRP A 189 14.25 15.76 1.29
CA TRP A 189 13.44 16.93 0.97
C TRP A 189 12.01 16.58 0.58
N ARG A 190 11.84 15.48 -0.17
CA ARG A 190 10.51 14.99 -0.52
C ARG A 190 9.76 14.47 0.70
N PHE A 191 10.46 13.76 1.60
CA PHE A 191 9.90 13.30 2.86
C PHE A 191 9.42 14.49 3.72
N LEU A 192 10.22 15.54 3.87
CA LEU A 192 9.82 16.75 4.60
C LEU A 192 8.62 17.45 3.97
N THR A 193 8.57 17.53 2.63
CA THR A 193 7.39 18.06 1.93
C THR A 193 6.14 17.26 2.24
N GLY A 194 6.24 15.92 2.23
CA GLY A 194 5.12 15.04 2.57
C GLY A 194 4.69 15.18 4.04
N LEU A 195 5.65 15.30 4.95
CA LEU A 195 5.40 15.53 6.37
C LEU A 195 4.68 16.86 6.61
N PHE A 196 5.10 17.93 5.93
CA PHE A 196 4.44 19.23 5.98
C PHE A 196 2.99 19.14 5.48
N LYS A 197 2.76 18.52 4.31
CA LYS A 197 1.40 18.30 3.78
C LYS A 197 0.52 17.55 4.79
N LYS A 198 1.03 16.49 5.41
CA LYS A 198 0.28 15.69 6.39
C LYS A 198 -0.01 16.48 7.66
N VAL A 199 1.02 17.01 8.31
CA VAL A 199 0.91 17.56 9.67
C VAL A 199 0.34 18.98 9.65
N MET A 200 0.85 19.86 8.79
CA MET A 200 0.48 21.27 8.81
C MET A 200 -0.78 21.58 8.02
N VAL A 201 -1.09 20.79 6.99
CA VAL A 201 -2.24 21.05 6.11
C VAL A 201 -3.36 20.04 6.38
N ALA A 202 -3.11 18.75 6.22
CA ALA A 202 -4.18 17.75 6.27
C ALA A 202 -4.80 17.62 7.65
N ASN A 203 -3.98 17.53 8.70
CA ASN A 203 -4.49 17.40 10.07
C ASN A 203 -5.28 18.64 10.51
N GLU A 204 -4.80 19.85 10.19
CA GLU A 204 -5.53 21.09 10.51
C GLU A 204 -6.81 21.24 9.68
N ALA A 205 -6.78 20.91 8.39
CA ALA A 205 -7.97 20.90 7.55
C ALA A 205 -9.02 19.91 8.11
N GLY A 206 -8.59 18.73 8.55
CA GLY A 206 -9.48 17.75 9.18
C GLY A 206 -10.06 18.21 10.51
N ARG A 207 -9.23 18.80 11.37
CA ARG A 207 -9.66 19.38 12.65
C ARG A 207 -10.67 20.51 12.46
N LEU A 208 -10.53 21.31 11.41
CA LEU A 208 -11.49 22.36 11.07
C LEU A 208 -12.74 21.78 10.41
N ALA A 209 -12.60 20.76 9.56
CA ALA A 209 -13.74 20.10 8.91
C ALA A 209 -14.69 19.47 9.93
N SER A 210 -14.15 18.82 10.98
CA SER A 210 -14.96 18.17 12.03
C SER A 210 -15.85 19.16 12.79
N LEU A 211 -15.43 20.42 12.94
CA LEU A 211 -16.26 21.46 13.57
C LEU A 211 -17.56 21.73 12.80
N PHE A 212 -17.57 21.46 11.49
CA PHE A 212 -18.74 21.67 10.63
C PHE A 212 -19.48 20.37 10.31
N LEU A 213 -18.76 19.25 10.18
CA LEU A 213 -19.32 17.98 9.71
C LEU A 213 -19.80 17.06 10.84
N ASP A 214 -19.25 17.18 12.04
CA ASP A 214 -19.65 16.36 13.20
C ASP A 214 -20.75 17.03 14.04
N ALA A 215 -21.09 18.29 13.73
CA ALA A 215 -22.20 18.99 14.35
C ALA A 215 -23.54 18.35 13.96
N ASP A 216 -24.55 18.45 14.84
CA ASP A 216 -25.90 17.97 14.53
C ASP A 216 -26.39 18.63 13.23
N PRO A 217 -26.75 17.85 12.18
CA PRO A 217 -27.24 18.39 10.92
C PRO A 217 -28.42 19.35 11.07
N ALA A 218 -29.25 19.19 12.12
CA ALA A 218 -30.36 20.09 12.41
C ALA A 218 -29.92 21.48 12.92
N SER A 219 -28.69 21.58 13.44
CA SER A 219 -28.09 22.81 13.96
C SER A 219 -27.08 23.46 13.00
N GLY A 220 -26.70 22.76 11.94
CA GLY A 220 -25.72 23.21 10.97
C GLY A 220 -26.25 24.27 10.00
N THR A 221 -25.34 25.12 9.49
CA THR A 221 -25.67 26.05 8.40
C THR A 221 -25.25 25.46 7.06
N VAL A 222 -25.95 25.82 5.98
CA VAL A 222 -25.58 25.42 4.60
C VAL A 222 -24.15 25.85 4.25
N LEU A 223 -23.76 27.06 4.65
CA LEU A 223 -22.40 27.57 4.44
C LEU A 223 -21.36 26.75 5.23
N GLY A 224 -21.67 26.39 6.47
CA GLY A 224 -20.82 25.52 7.29
C GLY A 224 -20.63 24.15 6.65
N ALA A 225 -21.69 23.53 6.15
CA ALA A 225 -21.60 22.23 5.47
C ALA A 225 -20.70 22.28 4.24
N TRP A 226 -20.80 23.32 3.41
CA TRP A 226 -19.91 23.53 2.26
C TRP A 226 -18.47 23.79 2.67
N ALA A 227 -18.24 24.61 3.70
CA ALA A 227 -16.90 24.85 4.24
C ALA A 227 -16.27 23.54 4.76
N GLY A 228 -17.03 22.74 5.51
CA GLY A 228 -16.64 21.41 5.98
C GLY A 228 -16.28 20.48 4.82
N ALA A 229 -17.10 20.42 3.76
CA ALA A 229 -16.83 19.59 2.59
C ALA A 229 -15.54 19.98 1.85
N VAL A 230 -15.27 21.29 1.70
CA VAL A 230 -14.01 21.77 1.09
C VAL A 230 -12.81 21.42 1.96
N LEU A 231 -12.89 21.66 3.28
CA LEU A 231 -11.82 21.32 4.22
C LEU A 231 -11.55 19.81 4.25
N PHE A 232 -12.59 18.99 4.25
CA PHE A 232 -12.47 17.53 4.19
C PHE A 232 -11.84 17.06 2.87
N THR A 233 -12.16 17.73 1.76
CA THR A 233 -11.53 17.47 0.46
C THR A 233 -10.02 17.74 0.52
N LEU A 234 -9.61 18.87 1.12
CA LEU A 234 -8.20 19.20 1.33
C LEU A 234 -7.52 18.21 2.29
N GLN A 235 -8.19 17.81 3.38
CA GLN A 235 -7.70 16.80 4.31
C GLN A 235 -7.37 15.51 3.57
N ILE A 236 -8.33 14.92 2.84
CA ILE A 236 -8.11 13.64 2.14
C ILE A 236 -6.93 13.75 1.17
N TYR A 237 -6.87 14.82 0.38
CA TYR A 237 -5.81 14.99 -0.60
C TYR A 237 -4.44 15.15 0.02
N TYR A 238 -4.28 16.07 0.98
CA TYR A 238 -2.97 16.34 1.58
C TYR A 238 -2.52 15.24 2.53
N ASP A 239 -3.46 14.52 3.15
CA ASP A 239 -3.13 13.34 3.94
C ASP A 239 -2.50 12.27 3.04
N PHE A 240 -3.18 11.93 1.95
CA PHE A 240 -2.78 10.81 1.13
C PHE A 240 -1.62 11.13 0.17
N SER A 241 -1.59 12.34 -0.39
CA SER A 241 -0.44 12.83 -1.15
C SER A 241 0.77 13.09 -0.26
N GLY A 242 0.56 13.56 0.97
CA GLY A 242 1.63 13.71 1.96
C GLY A 242 2.27 12.38 2.33
N TYR A 243 1.45 11.35 2.59
CA TYR A 243 1.95 10.00 2.83
C TYR A 243 2.68 9.42 1.61
N SER A 244 2.14 9.62 0.40
CA SER A 244 2.77 9.18 -0.84
C SER A 244 4.14 9.86 -1.04
N ASP A 245 4.28 11.15 -0.76
CA ASP A 245 5.55 11.86 -0.83
C ASP A 245 6.57 11.37 0.19
N MET A 246 6.13 11.11 1.44
CA MET A 246 6.98 10.48 2.45
C MET A 246 7.46 9.09 2.01
N ALA A 247 6.56 8.25 1.51
CA ALA A 247 6.88 6.93 0.97
C ALA A 247 7.92 7.02 -0.16
N ILE A 248 7.69 7.88 -1.16
CA ILE A 248 8.60 8.05 -2.29
C ILE A 248 9.96 8.63 -1.84
N GLY A 249 9.95 9.57 -0.91
CA GLY A 249 11.16 10.13 -0.29
C GLY A 249 12.01 9.05 0.40
N LEU A 250 11.37 8.22 1.23
CA LEU A 250 12.01 7.08 1.87
C LEU A 250 12.56 6.09 0.83
N GLY A 251 11.78 5.77 -0.21
CA GLY A 251 12.24 4.93 -1.31
C GLY A 251 13.59 5.43 -1.85
N LYS A 252 13.67 6.72 -2.21
CA LYS A 252 14.91 7.33 -2.72
C LYS A 252 16.06 7.24 -1.72
N MET A 253 15.81 7.55 -0.44
CA MET A 253 16.83 7.45 0.62
C MET A 253 17.39 6.04 0.75
N PHE A 254 16.55 5.01 0.60
CA PHE A 254 16.96 3.60 0.71
C PHE A 254 17.39 2.96 -0.62
N GLY A 255 17.47 3.74 -1.72
CA GLY A 255 17.91 3.28 -3.03
C GLY A 255 16.84 2.58 -3.89
N PHE A 256 15.56 2.90 -3.66
CA PHE A 256 14.41 2.41 -4.41
C PHE A 256 13.70 3.54 -5.16
N SER A 257 13.16 3.21 -6.33
CA SER A 257 12.37 4.12 -7.15
C SER A 257 10.89 3.74 -7.07
N LEU A 258 10.12 4.54 -6.34
CA LEU A 258 8.66 4.37 -6.20
C LEU A 258 7.92 5.23 -7.22
N PRO A 259 6.77 4.76 -7.75
CA PRO A 259 5.99 5.52 -8.71
C PRO A 259 5.26 6.69 -8.05
N GLU A 260 4.96 7.71 -8.85
CA GLU A 260 4.07 8.80 -8.44
C GLU A 260 2.65 8.31 -8.19
N ASN A 261 1.97 8.95 -7.24
CA ASN A 261 0.58 8.62 -6.91
C ASN A 261 -0.39 9.78 -7.16
N PHE A 262 0.10 11.02 -7.18
CA PHE A 262 -0.69 12.22 -7.39
C PHE A 262 -0.01 13.19 -8.35
N ASP A 263 -0.78 13.82 -9.23
CA ASP A 263 -0.30 14.84 -10.18
C ASP A 263 -1.30 16.00 -10.31
N TYR A 264 -1.33 16.87 -9.30
CA TYR A 264 -2.22 18.05 -9.21
C TYR A 264 -3.68 17.78 -9.65
N PRO A 265 -4.38 16.80 -9.05
CA PRO A 265 -5.65 16.28 -9.55
C PRO A 265 -6.77 17.34 -9.62
N TYR A 266 -6.82 18.31 -8.70
CA TYR A 266 -7.84 19.37 -8.70
C TYR A 266 -7.65 20.44 -9.78
N THR A 267 -6.56 20.38 -10.54
CA THR A 267 -6.37 21.22 -11.74
C THR A 267 -6.87 20.55 -13.02
N ALA A 268 -7.41 19.32 -12.91
CA ALA A 268 -7.95 18.59 -14.04
C ALA A 268 -9.15 19.30 -14.67
N ARG A 269 -9.21 19.27 -16.00
CA ARG A 269 -10.29 19.88 -16.81
C ARG A 269 -11.42 18.92 -17.14
N SER A 270 -11.30 17.65 -16.74
CA SER A 270 -12.32 16.62 -16.93
C SER A 270 -12.22 15.53 -15.86
N VAL A 271 -13.31 14.78 -15.66
CA VAL A 271 -13.35 13.62 -14.75
C VAL A 271 -12.33 12.54 -15.16
N LYS A 272 -12.16 12.31 -16.47
CA LYS A 272 -11.16 11.36 -16.98
C LYS A 272 -9.74 11.78 -16.63
N GLU A 273 -9.44 13.07 -16.74
CA GLU A 273 -8.13 13.61 -16.37
C GLU A 273 -7.90 13.55 -14.86
N PHE A 274 -8.92 13.83 -14.04
CA PHE A 274 -8.83 13.72 -12.58
C PHE A 274 -8.38 12.31 -12.15
N TRP A 275 -9.02 11.25 -12.67
CA TRP A 275 -8.66 9.87 -12.34
C TRP A 275 -7.30 9.41 -12.89
N ARG A 276 -6.74 10.12 -13.87
CA ARG A 276 -5.36 9.91 -14.33
C ARG A 276 -4.32 10.59 -13.44
N ARG A 277 -4.74 11.47 -12.54
CA ARG A 277 -3.90 12.30 -11.66
C ARG A 277 -4.12 12.02 -10.17
N TRP A 278 -5.21 11.35 -9.81
CA TRP A 278 -5.57 10.97 -8.44
C TRP A 278 -5.31 9.49 -8.22
N HIS A 279 -4.54 9.15 -7.18
CA HIS A 279 -4.27 7.77 -6.77
C HIS A 279 -3.84 6.86 -7.95
N MET A 280 -2.89 7.35 -8.75
CA MET A 280 -2.51 6.81 -10.05
C MET A 280 -2.08 5.34 -9.99
N SER A 281 -1.40 4.92 -8.91
CA SER A 281 -0.97 3.54 -8.74
C SER A 281 -2.15 2.57 -8.65
N LEU A 282 -3.19 2.91 -7.86
CA LEU A 282 -4.43 2.15 -7.78
C LEU A 282 -5.22 2.17 -9.09
N GLY A 283 -5.33 3.34 -9.73
CA GLY A 283 -5.98 3.46 -11.04
C GLY A 283 -5.33 2.55 -12.08
N SER A 284 -3.99 2.53 -12.13
CA SER A 284 -3.24 1.65 -13.03
C SER A 284 -3.44 0.18 -12.70
N PHE A 285 -3.52 -0.18 -11.41
CA PHE A 285 -3.76 -1.56 -10.97
C PHE A 285 -5.13 -2.04 -11.46
N PHE A 286 -6.22 -1.31 -11.18
CA PHE A 286 -7.54 -1.70 -11.65
C PHE A 286 -7.62 -1.75 -13.17
N ARG A 287 -6.98 -0.81 -13.86
CA ARG A 287 -6.91 -0.85 -15.32
C ARG A 287 -6.29 -2.17 -15.82
N ASP A 288 -5.12 -2.55 -15.30
CA ASP A 288 -4.29 -3.61 -15.87
C ASP A 288 -4.66 -5.03 -15.40
N TYR A 289 -5.26 -5.15 -14.21
CA TYR A 289 -5.62 -6.44 -13.60
C TYR A 289 -7.12 -6.72 -13.55
N LEU A 290 -7.99 -5.70 -13.74
CA LEU A 290 -9.44 -5.87 -13.73
C LEU A 290 -10.09 -5.42 -15.03
N TYR A 291 -9.97 -4.14 -15.40
CA TYR A 291 -10.71 -3.56 -16.53
C TYR A 291 -10.29 -4.11 -17.91
N ILE A 292 -8.99 -4.09 -18.26
CA ILE A 292 -8.50 -4.62 -19.55
C ILE A 292 -8.84 -6.12 -19.70
N PRO A 293 -8.60 -6.97 -18.68
CA PRO A 293 -9.00 -8.39 -18.77
C PRO A 293 -10.50 -8.63 -18.95
N LEU A 294 -11.36 -7.68 -18.55
CA LEU A 294 -12.81 -7.75 -18.74
C LEU A 294 -13.28 -7.17 -20.09
N GLY A 295 -12.35 -6.87 -21.02
CA GLY A 295 -12.68 -6.36 -22.36
C GLY A 295 -12.65 -4.84 -22.48
N GLY A 296 -12.13 -4.13 -21.48
CA GLY A 296 -11.89 -2.70 -21.55
C GLY A 296 -10.73 -2.33 -22.50
N ASN A 297 -10.86 -1.21 -23.20
CA ASN A 297 -9.81 -0.57 -24.00
C ASN A 297 -9.19 0.64 -23.28
#